data_AF-A0A660TID8-F1
#
_entry.id   AF-A0A660TID8-F1
#
_cell.length_a   1.000
_cell.length_b   1.000
_cell.length_c   1.000
_cell.angle_alpha   90.00
_cell.angle_beta   90.00
_cell.angle_gamma   90.00
#
_symmetry.space_group_name_H-M   'P 1'
#
loop_
_entity.id
_entity.type
_entity.pdbx_description
1 polymer ?
#
loop_
_entity_poly.entity_id
_entity_poly.type
_entity_poly.pdbx_seq_one_letter_code
_entity_poly.pdbx_strand_id
1 'polypeptide(L)'
;MASKIKNRRLRVCFVLEGSYPYITGGVSSWVQDMILGMPDIDFVLFSISPAGEQTLKYDIPKNVVEHKDIVLSNLPKSTNKIKGKLKTLKLIKKMHSDFRSKAHTEIGDILERLPEGSYLYDEAVFSDIAWDMIGKSNVQNNPMYSFSDYFWSWRSAHNMIFTVLGAEPPVADIYHSVSTGYAGLLAVAAKHRHGKPFLLTEHGLYHKEREMELRKAQFLRGYQRDMWIKIYNGLSRMAYHQADISTSLFEYNRRIQLDFGAKEETSVVIPNGIDVERYSSVIRAPREGFHIGLVGRVVPIKDIKTFITMSRIVHDHIKDAKFYCIGPTDEDEAYYEDCKRMVKSFNLTEVFEFTGRQNVLDYYSFLDVMLLTSVREAQPLVILEAYAAGVPVVSTKVGNVPEMLDYDDRFLASSKDAEKLAWNVKYIKNNPKEMEGIIRSNKEKVKTLYNKNDLYATYQNLYHKLMEK
;
A
#
# COMPACT_ATOMS: atom_id res chain seq x y z
N MET A 1 -10.32 30.40 33.68
CA MET A 1 -9.61 29.87 32.48
C MET A 1 -9.95 28.40 32.16
N ALA A 2 -11.00 27.80 32.74
CA ALA A 2 -11.34 26.38 32.54
C ALA A 2 -12.48 26.11 31.53
N SER A 3 -12.92 27.11 30.75
CA SER A 3 -14.09 27.00 29.86
C SER A 3 -13.80 27.09 28.35
N LYS A 4 -12.54 27.16 27.92
CA LYS A 4 -12.17 27.26 26.49
C LYS A 4 -11.63 25.98 25.84
N ILE A 5 -11.51 24.87 26.58
CA ILE A 5 -10.88 23.63 26.07
C ILE A 5 -11.89 22.67 25.40
N LYS A 6 -13.20 22.92 25.52
CA LYS A 6 -14.23 21.92 25.20
C LYS A 6 -14.69 21.79 23.74
N ASN A 7 -14.00 22.40 22.76
CA ASN A 7 -14.49 22.34 21.36
C ASN A 7 -13.42 22.39 20.26
N ARG A 8 -12.17 21.99 20.54
CA ARG A 8 -11.18 21.80 19.46
C ARG A 8 -11.35 20.40 18.87
N ARG A 9 -11.62 20.32 17.56
CA ARG A 9 -11.64 19.06 16.82
C ARG A 9 -10.29 18.37 16.90
N LEU A 10 -10.30 17.05 16.93
CA LEU A 10 -9.08 16.25 16.92
C LEU A 10 -8.31 16.55 15.63
N ARG A 11 -7.00 16.75 15.73
CA ARG A 11 -6.15 17.04 14.57
C ARG A 11 -5.26 15.85 14.21
N VAL A 12 -5.53 15.19 13.09
CA VAL A 12 -4.77 14.01 12.63
C VAL A 12 -3.91 14.38 11.43
N CYS A 13 -2.59 14.20 11.52
CA CYS A 13 -1.66 14.43 10.42
C CYS A 13 -1.40 13.12 9.68
N PHE A 14 -1.91 13.00 8.45
CA PHE A 14 -1.52 11.96 7.53
C PHE A 14 -0.11 12.23 7.00
N VAL A 15 0.79 11.26 7.20
CA VAL A 15 2.16 11.31 6.71
C VAL A 15 2.27 10.41 5.47
N LEU A 16 2.56 11.02 4.33
CA LEU A 16 2.32 10.44 3.00
C LEU A 16 3.60 10.40 2.17
N GLU A 17 3.86 9.28 1.51
CA GLU A 17 4.97 9.11 0.58
C GLU A 17 4.43 8.51 -0.72
N GLY A 18 4.61 9.22 -1.84
CA GLY A 18 4.24 8.69 -3.16
C GLY A 18 2.76 8.29 -3.30
N SER A 19 1.85 9.02 -2.66
CA SER A 19 0.42 8.71 -2.64
C SER A 19 -0.45 9.98 -2.73
N TYR A 20 -1.47 10.11 -1.89
CA TYR A 20 -2.39 11.23 -1.86
C TYR A 20 -1.65 12.55 -1.57
N PRO A 21 -2.06 13.69 -2.16
CA PRO A 21 -3.14 13.88 -3.13
C PRO A 21 -2.68 13.83 -4.61
N TYR A 22 -1.42 13.47 -4.87
CA TYR A 22 -0.79 13.62 -6.19
C TYR A 22 -0.85 12.38 -7.08
N ILE A 23 -1.00 11.19 -6.49
CA ILE A 23 -0.98 9.91 -7.21
C ILE A 23 -2.32 9.21 -7.02
N THR A 24 -2.92 8.70 -8.10
CA THR A 24 -4.11 7.85 -8.03
C THR A 24 -3.75 6.42 -7.65
N GLY A 25 -4.53 5.79 -6.79
CA GLY A 25 -4.30 4.40 -6.40
C GLY A 25 -5.08 4.00 -5.15
N GLY A 26 -4.97 2.73 -4.76
CA GLY A 26 -5.73 2.19 -3.61
C GLY A 26 -5.46 2.93 -2.31
N VAL A 27 -4.19 3.24 -2.00
CA VAL A 27 -3.81 4.00 -0.80
C VAL A 27 -4.38 5.42 -0.85
N SER A 28 -4.29 6.09 -1.99
CA SER A 28 -4.78 7.48 -2.11
C SER A 28 -6.29 7.58 -2.01
N SER A 29 -7.01 6.64 -2.62
CA SER A 29 -8.46 6.54 -2.47
C SER A 29 -8.84 6.22 -1.03
N TRP A 30 -8.09 5.34 -0.35
CA TRP A 30 -8.31 5.07 1.07
C TRP A 30 -8.11 6.32 1.95
N VAL A 31 -7.06 7.11 1.72
CA VAL A 31 -6.85 8.38 2.45
C VAL A 31 -8.01 9.36 2.19
N GLN A 32 -8.44 9.52 0.93
CA GLN A 32 -9.58 10.36 0.58
C GLN A 32 -10.86 9.92 1.30
N ASP A 33 -11.14 8.61 1.28
CA ASP A 33 -12.32 8.01 1.89
C ASP A 33 -12.31 8.20 3.42
N MET A 34 -11.15 8.06 4.06
CA MET A 34 -10.99 8.31 5.49
C MET A 34 -11.28 9.77 5.85
N ILE A 35 -10.74 10.72 5.08
CA ILE A 35 -10.98 12.15 5.31
C ILE A 35 -12.47 12.48 5.15
N LEU A 36 -13.10 11.99 4.09
CA LEU A 36 -14.53 12.23 3.82
C LEU A 36 -15.44 11.52 4.83
N GLY A 37 -15.07 10.31 5.27
CA GLY A 37 -15.82 9.51 6.22
C GLY A 37 -15.78 10.02 7.66
N MET A 38 -14.88 10.95 7.98
CA MET A 38 -14.69 11.51 9.32
C MET A 38 -14.74 13.06 9.32
N PRO A 39 -15.88 13.69 9.00
CA PRO A 39 -15.99 15.14 8.83
C PRO A 39 -15.78 15.97 10.12
N ASP A 40 -15.80 15.31 11.28
CA ASP A 40 -15.58 15.92 12.60
C ASP A 40 -14.12 15.90 13.06
N ILE A 41 -13.21 15.34 12.25
CA ILE A 41 -11.76 15.36 12.47
C ILE A 41 -11.12 16.37 11.51
N ASP A 42 -10.21 17.18 12.04
CA ASP A 42 -9.39 18.09 11.24
C ASP A 42 -8.15 17.33 10.76
N PHE A 43 -8.04 17.11 9.45
CA PHE A 43 -6.90 16.43 8.85
C PHE A 43 -5.82 17.41 8.42
N VAL A 44 -4.57 16.97 8.55
CA VAL A 44 -3.39 17.64 8.00
C VAL A 44 -2.69 16.67 7.06
N LEU A 45 -2.25 17.17 5.92
CA LEU A 45 -1.45 16.38 4.98
C LEU A 45 0.00 16.79 5.11
N PHE A 46 0.87 15.82 5.37
CA PHE A 46 2.30 16.00 5.35
C PHE A 46 2.94 15.03 4.36
N SER A 47 3.16 15.52 3.13
CA SER A 47 3.54 14.70 1.99
C SER A 47 5.01 14.86 1.62
N ILE A 48 5.63 13.73 1.24
CA ILE A 48 6.94 13.68 0.63
C ILE A 48 6.76 13.71 -0.89
N SER A 49 7.28 14.76 -1.51
CA SER A 49 7.00 15.13 -2.89
C SER A 49 8.29 15.19 -3.70
N PRO A 50 8.37 14.49 -4.86
CA PRO A 50 9.59 14.50 -5.68
C PRO A 50 9.91 15.90 -6.23
N ALA A 51 8.89 16.72 -6.48
CA ALA A 51 9.00 18.07 -7.03
C ALA A 51 8.01 19.03 -6.36
N GLY A 52 8.29 20.34 -6.45
CA GLY A 52 7.52 21.39 -5.76
C GLY A 52 6.18 21.71 -6.39
N GLU A 53 6.05 21.63 -7.72
CA GLU A 53 4.78 21.78 -8.42
C GLU A 53 4.31 20.41 -8.89
N GLN A 54 3.20 19.93 -8.32
CA GLN A 54 2.54 18.70 -8.73
C GLN A 54 1.04 18.93 -8.88
N THR A 55 0.46 18.32 -9.91
CA THR A 55 -0.99 18.41 -10.14
C THR A 55 -1.74 17.52 -9.16
N LEU A 56 -2.69 18.11 -8.44
CA LEU A 56 -3.61 17.36 -7.60
C LEU A 56 -4.45 16.40 -8.45
N LYS A 57 -4.61 15.16 -7.98
CA LYS A 57 -5.49 14.15 -8.60
C LYS A 57 -6.81 13.97 -7.86
N TYR A 58 -6.94 14.64 -6.71
CA TYR A 58 -8.11 14.60 -5.83
C TYR A 58 -8.46 16.01 -5.37
N ASP A 59 -9.75 16.27 -5.23
CA ASP A 59 -10.24 17.47 -4.57
C ASP A 59 -10.05 17.34 -3.05
N ILE A 60 -9.33 18.31 -2.48
CA ILE A 60 -9.01 18.33 -1.05
C ILE A 60 -10.27 18.69 -0.24
N PRO A 61 -10.77 17.81 0.65
CA PRO A 61 -11.96 18.07 1.45
C PRO A 61 -11.79 19.25 2.43
N LYS A 62 -12.90 19.88 2.82
CA LYS A 62 -12.89 21.08 3.71
C LYS A 62 -12.35 20.82 5.11
N ASN A 63 -12.40 19.58 5.59
CA ASN A 63 -11.83 19.18 6.87
C ASN A 63 -10.33 18.88 6.79
N VAL A 64 -9.68 19.07 5.63
CA VAL A 64 -8.23 19.20 5.55
C VAL A 64 -7.85 20.65 5.82
N VAL A 65 -7.27 20.91 6.99
CA VAL A 65 -7.00 22.27 7.48
C VAL A 65 -5.60 22.78 7.14
N GLU A 66 -4.68 21.89 6.76
CA GLU A 66 -3.32 22.23 6.35
C GLU A 66 -2.76 21.14 5.42
N HIS A 67 -1.98 21.55 4.42
CA HIS A 67 -1.21 20.65 3.54
C HIS A 67 0.20 21.20 3.40
N LYS A 68 1.20 20.41 3.81
CA LYS A 68 2.62 20.76 3.77
C LYS A 68 3.40 19.70 2.99
N ASP A 69 4.26 20.15 2.09
CA ASP A 69 5.12 19.28 1.29
C ASP A 69 6.60 19.36 1.70
N ILE A 70 7.26 18.20 1.76
CA ILE A 70 8.72 18.08 1.72
C ILE A 70 9.12 17.84 0.27
N VAL A 71 9.69 18.86 -0.36
CA VAL A 71 10.12 18.80 -1.76
C VAL A 71 11.53 18.25 -1.86
N LEU A 72 11.69 17.11 -2.53
CA LEU A 72 12.98 16.40 -2.63
C LEU A 72 13.89 16.95 -3.72
N SER A 73 13.35 17.52 -4.79
CA SER A 73 14.13 18.11 -5.90
C SER A 73 14.99 19.30 -5.48
N ASN A 74 14.65 19.94 -4.36
CA ASN A 74 15.37 21.10 -3.85
C ASN A 74 15.78 20.85 -2.40
N LEU A 75 17.05 20.44 -2.20
CA LEU A 75 17.56 20.17 -0.86
C LEU A 75 17.46 21.46 -0.02
N PRO A 76 16.67 21.46 1.06
CA PRO A 76 16.48 22.64 1.87
C PRO A 76 17.79 23.07 2.56
N LYS A 77 17.96 24.38 2.71
CA LYS A 77 19.07 24.94 3.49
C LYS A 77 18.76 24.82 4.97
N SER A 78 19.77 24.48 5.77
CA SER A 78 19.64 24.42 7.22
C SER A 78 19.33 25.80 7.80
N THR A 79 18.21 25.94 8.49
CA THR A 79 17.83 27.13 9.27
C THR A 79 18.37 27.06 10.69
N ASN A 80 18.56 25.85 11.22
CA ASN A 80 19.11 25.60 12.55
C ASN A 80 20.44 24.85 12.50
N LYS A 81 21.25 24.99 13.56
CA LYS A 81 22.53 24.30 13.71
C LYS A 81 22.37 22.93 14.38
N ILE A 82 23.13 21.95 13.88
CA ILE A 82 23.26 20.63 14.49
C ILE A 82 23.96 20.77 15.86
N LYS A 83 23.35 20.22 16.92
CA LYS A 83 23.93 20.24 18.27
C LYS A 83 24.95 19.12 18.41
N GLY A 84 26.16 19.43 18.90
CA GLY A 84 27.17 18.41 19.20
C GLY A 84 27.55 17.54 17.99
N LYS A 85 27.87 18.18 16.85
CA LYS A 85 28.13 17.57 15.53
C LYS A 85 28.88 16.24 15.56
N LEU A 86 30.00 16.15 16.29
CA LEU A 86 30.79 14.93 16.42
C LEU A 86 29.98 13.75 17.01
N LYS A 87 29.20 14.01 18.06
CA LYS A 87 28.35 13.01 18.72
C LYS A 87 27.19 12.62 17.82
N THR A 88 26.56 13.58 17.14
CA THR A 88 25.49 13.32 16.17
C THR A 88 25.96 12.41 15.04
N LEU A 89 27.14 12.68 14.45
CA LEU A 89 27.70 11.82 13.40
C LEU A 89 28.03 10.40 13.91
N LYS A 90 28.46 10.25 15.17
CA LYS A 90 28.65 8.93 15.81
C LYS A 90 27.32 8.18 15.98
N LEU A 91 26.24 8.86 16.37
CA LEU A 91 24.91 8.28 16.48
C LEU A 91 24.37 7.86 15.11
N ILE A 92 24.56 8.70 14.08
CA ILE A 92 24.23 8.34 12.69
C ILE A 92 25.02 7.10 12.26
N LYS A 93 26.34 7.04 12.53
CA LYS A 93 27.15 5.83 12.26
C LYS A 93 26.60 4.59 12.97
N LYS A 94 26.13 4.74 14.21
CA LYS A 94 25.47 3.66 14.97
C LYS A 94 24.15 3.22 14.33
N MET A 95 23.28 4.16 13.94
CA MET A 95 22.03 3.85 13.22
C MET A 95 22.28 2.98 11.99
N HIS A 96 23.30 3.30 11.18
CA HIS A 96 23.66 2.46 10.02
C HIS A 96 24.14 1.07 10.43
N SER A 97 24.84 0.96 11.56
CA SER A 97 25.24 -0.33 12.11
C SER A 97 24.02 -1.15 12.53
N ASP A 98 23.07 -0.52 13.22
CA ASP A 98 21.83 -1.14 13.68
C ASP A 98 20.95 -1.58 12.49
N PHE A 99 20.92 -0.80 11.42
CA PHE A 99 20.26 -1.18 10.17
C PHE A 99 20.86 -2.45 9.54
N ARG A 100 22.18 -2.65 9.67
CA ARG A 100 22.87 -3.85 9.17
C ARG A 100 22.70 -5.05 10.11
N SER A 101 22.88 -4.87 11.41
CA SER A 101 22.81 -5.94 12.41
C SER A 101 21.38 -6.30 12.82
N LYS A 102 20.38 -5.57 12.32
CA LYS A 102 18.96 -5.67 12.72
C LYS A 102 18.72 -5.31 14.20
N ALA A 103 19.63 -4.56 14.81
CA ALA A 103 19.46 -4.07 16.18
C ALA A 103 18.44 -2.91 16.24
N HIS A 104 17.93 -2.65 17.45
CA HIS A 104 17.10 -1.49 17.73
C HIS A 104 17.88 -0.19 17.53
N THR A 105 17.24 0.81 16.93
CA THR A 105 17.82 2.14 16.66
C THR A 105 17.24 3.17 17.62
N GLU A 106 18.09 3.73 18.48
CA GLU A 106 17.75 4.84 19.39
C GLU A 106 17.67 6.18 18.63
N ILE A 107 16.56 6.39 17.92
CA ILE A 107 16.38 7.56 17.05
C ILE A 107 16.17 8.87 17.82
N GLY A 108 15.64 8.81 19.05
CA GLY A 108 15.39 9.99 19.89
C GLY A 108 16.67 10.81 20.15
N ASP A 109 17.77 10.12 20.47
CA ASP A 109 19.09 10.74 20.68
C ASP A 109 19.61 11.51 19.46
N ILE A 110 19.28 11.02 18.25
CA ILE A 110 19.61 11.68 16.99
C ILE A 110 18.75 12.94 16.83
N LEU A 111 17.44 12.82 17.05
CA LEU A 111 16.47 13.90 16.87
C LEU A 111 16.66 15.05 17.86
N GLU A 112 17.02 14.78 19.11
CA GLU A 112 17.36 15.82 20.10
C GLU A 112 18.51 16.73 19.63
N ARG A 113 19.41 16.16 18.82
CA ARG A 113 20.61 16.82 18.30
C ARG A 113 20.45 17.37 16.90
N LEU A 114 19.38 16.97 16.20
CA LEU A 114 18.96 17.46 14.90
C LEU A 114 17.61 18.20 15.07
N PRO A 115 17.65 19.47 15.52
CA PRO A 115 16.43 20.25 15.62
C PRO A 115 15.75 20.40 14.25
N GLU A 116 14.46 20.70 14.27
CA GLU A 116 13.68 21.02 13.07
C GLU A 116 14.41 22.08 12.22
N GLY A 117 14.47 21.87 10.90
CA GLY A 117 15.19 22.75 9.98
C GLY A 117 16.72 22.55 9.98
N SER A 118 17.28 21.56 10.68
CA SER A 118 18.68 21.15 10.54
C SER A 118 18.84 19.93 9.63
N TYR A 119 19.55 20.12 8.51
CA TYR A 119 19.83 19.05 7.55
C TYR A 119 21.30 18.65 7.58
N LEU A 120 21.56 17.35 7.41
CA LEU A 120 22.88 16.72 7.59
C LEU A 120 23.71 16.60 6.31
N TYR A 121 23.25 17.09 5.16
CA TYR A 121 23.83 16.75 3.85
C TYR A 121 25.34 16.98 3.78
N ASP A 122 25.79 18.19 4.08
CA ASP A 122 27.20 18.57 3.93
C ASP A 122 28.03 17.98 5.07
N GLU A 123 27.50 17.96 6.29
CA GLU A 123 28.18 17.43 7.46
C GLU A 123 28.39 15.92 7.43
N ALA A 124 27.42 15.19 6.91
CA ALA A 124 27.45 13.74 6.78
C ALA A 124 28.28 13.27 5.57
N VAL A 125 28.85 14.19 4.81
CA VAL A 125 29.65 13.90 3.60
C VAL A 125 31.07 14.47 3.71
N PHE A 126 31.23 15.71 4.15
CA PHE A 126 32.52 16.43 4.15
C PHE A 126 33.26 16.42 5.49
N SER A 127 32.74 15.77 6.53
CA SER A 127 33.46 15.64 7.81
C SER A 127 34.41 14.45 7.81
N ASP A 128 35.53 14.54 8.54
CA ASP A 128 36.50 13.45 8.66
C ASP A 128 35.87 12.15 9.20
N ILE A 129 34.90 12.25 10.12
CA ILE A 129 34.16 11.09 10.63
C ILE A 129 33.29 10.46 9.54
N ALA A 130 32.59 11.29 8.76
CA ALA A 130 31.79 10.81 7.66
C ALA A 130 32.67 10.12 6.62
N TRP A 131 33.82 10.72 6.30
CA TRP A 131 34.78 10.14 5.38
C TRP A 131 35.35 8.80 5.87
N ASP A 132 35.73 8.69 7.15
CA ASP A 132 36.12 7.43 7.79
C ASP A 132 35.01 6.38 7.72
N MET A 133 33.77 6.78 8.02
CA MET A 133 32.61 5.89 8.01
C MET A 133 32.32 5.37 6.59
N ILE A 134 32.23 6.26 5.60
CA ILE A 134 31.95 5.92 4.21
C ILE A 134 33.11 5.09 3.65
N GLY A 135 34.35 5.46 3.93
CA GLY A 135 35.56 4.74 3.53
C GLY A 135 35.62 3.32 4.08
N LYS A 136 35.43 3.13 5.39
CA LYS A 136 35.37 1.79 6.00
C LYS A 136 34.22 0.96 5.44
N SER A 137 33.05 1.57 5.26
CA SER A 137 31.89 0.89 4.68
C SER A 137 32.12 0.50 3.21
N ASN A 138 32.85 1.32 2.44
CA ASN A 138 33.25 1.00 1.07
C ASN A 138 34.18 -0.23 1.04
N VAL A 139 35.24 -0.25 1.85
CA VAL A 139 36.17 -1.40 1.91
C VAL A 139 35.44 -2.70 2.26
N GLN A 140 34.47 -2.63 3.18
CA GLN A 140 33.73 -3.81 3.63
C GLN A 140 32.66 -4.29 2.63
N ASN A 141 31.93 -3.37 1.99
CA ASN A 141 30.72 -3.69 1.23
C ASN A 141 30.89 -3.54 -0.29
N ASN A 142 31.96 -2.90 -0.75
CA ASN A 142 32.24 -2.61 -2.15
C ASN A 142 33.71 -2.92 -2.52
N PRO A 143 34.14 -4.19 -2.46
CA PRO A 143 35.53 -4.55 -2.72
C PRO A 143 35.93 -4.44 -4.20
N MET A 144 34.96 -4.39 -5.12
CA MET A 144 35.20 -4.56 -6.57
C MET A 144 35.08 -3.27 -7.41
N TYR A 145 34.59 -2.17 -6.84
CA TYR A 145 34.29 -0.96 -7.61
C TYR A 145 34.96 0.28 -7.02
N SER A 146 35.04 1.34 -7.83
CA SER A 146 35.64 2.61 -7.41
C SER A 146 34.93 3.18 -6.18
N PHE A 147 35.71 3.84 -5.30
CA PHE A 147 35.15 4.55 -4.15
C PHE A 147 34.14 5.64 -4.59
N SER A 148 34.40 6.32 -5.71
CA SER A 148 33.51 7.35 -6.25
C SER A 148 32.10 6.82 -6.52
N ASP A 149 31.97 5.63 -7.11
CA ASP A 149 30.66 5.00 -7.36
C ASP A 149 29.91 4.74 -6.04
N TYR A 150 30.63 4.22 -5.04
CA TYR A 150 30.06 3.95 -3.72
C TYR A 150 29.60 5.23 -3.02
N PHE A 151 30.44 6.27 -3.06
CA PHE A 151 30.16 7.56 -2.45
C PHE A 151 28.87 8.18 -3.00
N TRP A 152 28.71 8.22 -4.33
CA TRP A 152 27.49 8.78 -4.94
C TRP A 152 26.24 7.96 -4.64
N SER A 153 26.39 6.63 -4.60
CA SER A 153 25.30 5.73 -4.22
C SER A 153 24.87 5.95 -2.77
N TRP A 154 25.84 6.04 -1.86
CA TRP A 154 25.60 6.32 -0.45
C TRP A 154 24.94 7.70 -0.29
N ARG A 155 25.49 8.75 -0.90
CA ARG A 155 24.93 10.10 -0.82
C ARG A 155 23.48 10.14 -1.28
N SER A 156 23.18 9.53 -2.43
CA SER A 156 21.81 9.44 -2.96
C SER A 156 20.86 8.77 -1.97
N ALA A 157 21.27 7.65 -1.37
CA ALA A 157 20.44 6.90 -0.45
C ALA A 157 20.16 7.62 0.89
N HIS A 158 21.13 8.40 1.37
CA HIS A 158 21.06 9.00 2.71
C HIS A 158 20.57 10.45 2.70
N ASN A 159 20.69 11.17 1.57
CA ASN A 159 20.10 12.51 1.45
C ASN A 159 18.62 12.48 1.85
N MET A 160 17.86 11.51 1.34
CA MET A 160 16.45 11.32 1.70
C MET A 160 16.21 11.18 3.20
N ILE A 161 17.02 10.36 3.89
CA ILE A 161 16.94 10.18 5.34
C ILE A 161 17.19 11.51 6.05
N PHE A 162 18.20 12.26 5.61
CA PHE A 162 18.57 13.54 6.21
C PHE A 162 17.54 14.64 5.94
N THR A 163 16.92 14.66 4.77
CA THR A 163 15.80 15.55 4.45
C THR A 163 14.64 15.31 5.41
N VAL A 164 14.24 14.05 5.56
CA VAL A 164 13.12 13.65 6.41
C VAL A 164 13.42 13.93 7.88
N LEU A 165 14.62 13.59 8.35
CA LEU A 165 15.04 13.88 9.72
C LEU A 165 15.07 15.38 10.01
N GLY A 166 15.43 16.23 9.05
CA GLY A 166 15.47 17.68 9.24
C GLY A 166 14.13 18.39 9.05
N ALA A 167 13.14 17.74 8.44
CA ALA A 167 11.86 18.37 8.09
C ALA A 167 11.07 18.83 9.31
N GLU A 168 10.21 19.84 9.15
CA GLU A 168 9.44 20.42 10.24
C GLU A 168 7.98 19.93 10.17
N PRO A 169 7.57 18.94 10.98
CA PRO A 169 6.21 18.41 10.94
C PRO A 169 5.17 19.44 11.37
N PRO A 170 4.01 19.52 10.69
CA PRO A 170 2.88 20.31 11.15
C PRO A 170 2.40 19.88 12.53
N VAL A 171 1.93 20.82 13.35
CA VAL A 171 1.39 20.52 14.69
C VAL A 171 0.10 19.71 14.56
N ALA A 172 0.09 18.50 15.10
CA ALA A 172 -1.07 17.62 15.16
C ALA A 172 -1.16 16.91 16.51
N ASP A 173 -2.33 16.30 16.77
CA ASP A 173 -2.56 15.46 17.94
C ASP A 173 -2.09 14.03 17.72
N ILE A 174 -2.13 13.54 16.47
CA ILE A 174 -1.69 12.20 16.07
C ILE A 174 -0.98 12.31 14.72
N TYR A 175 0.13 11.58 14.57
CA TYR A 175 0.77 11.35 13.28
C TYR A 175 0.40 9.97 12.77
N HIS A 176 -0.27 9.91 11.62
CA HIS A 176 -0.73 8.67 10.99
C HIS A 176 0.02 8.43 9.68
N SER A 177 1.01 7.53 9.70
CA SER A 177 1.73 7.14 8.49
C SER A 177 1.00 6.01 7.76
N VAL A 178 0.94 6.10 6.43
CA VAL A 178 0.33 5.06 5.55
C VAL A 178 1.36 4.04 5.01
N SER A 179 2.61 4.17 5.43
CA SER A 179 3.69 3.24 5.14
C SER A 179 4.82 3.37 6.16
N THR A 180 5.69 2.37 6.24
CA THR A 180 6.90 2.46 7.06
C THR A 180 7.96 3.36 6.42
N GLY A 181 8.73 2.91 5.44
CA GLY A 181 9.57 3.75 4.54
C GLY A 181 10.08 5.11 5.07
N TYR A 182 9.95 6.14 4.25
CA TYR A 182 10.32 7.51 4.64
C TYR A 182 9.18 8.22 5.39
N ALA A 183 7.92 7.92 5.05
CA ALA A 183 6.76 8.46 5.77
C ALA A 183 6.73 8.06 7.25
N GLY A 184 7.02 6.81 7.57
CA GLY A 184 7.15 6.33 8.94
C GLY A 184 8.36 6.89 9.66
N LEU A 185 9.51 7.09 8.99
CA LEU A 185 10.63 7.84 9.59
C LEU A 185 10.21 9.27 9.95
N LEU A 186 9.44 9.93 9.08
CA LEU A 186 8.94 11.27 9.30
C LEU A 186 7.93 11.31 10.47
N ALA A 187 7.03 10.34 10.55
CA ALA A 187 6.08 10.20 11.65
C ALA A 187 6.79 9.91 12.99
N VAL A 188 7.84 9.10 12.97
CA VAL A 188 8.71 8.88 14.13
C VAL A 188 9.39 10.18 14.56
N ALA A 189 9.94 10.94 13.62
CA ALA A 189 10.54 12.25 13.93
C ALA A 189 9.53 13.20 14.55
N ALA A 190 8.31 13.25 14.01
CA ALA A 190 7.23 14.08 14.49
C ALA A 190 6.74 13.68 15.90
N LYS A 191 6.60 12.38 16.16
CA LYS A 191 6.27 11.83 17.48
C LYS A 191 7.27 12.28 18.54
N HIS A 192 8.56 12.11 18.29
CA HIS A 192 9.61 12.46 19.25
C HIS A 192 9.69 13.95 19.52
N ARG A 193 9.48 14.79 18.49
CA ARG A 193 9.58 16.24 18.62
C ARG A 193 8.39 16.87 19.32
N HIS A 194 7.19 16.40 19.02
CA HIS A 194 5.95 16.97 19.53
C HIS A 194 5.38 16.20 20.73
N GLY A 195 5.96 15.06 21.07
CA GLY A 195 5.47 14.19 22.15
C GLY A 195 4.07 13.67 21.87
N LYS A 196 3.77 13.31 20.62
CA LYS A 196 2.44 12.90 20.16
C LYS A 196 2.41 11.47 19.62
N PRO A 197 1.28 10.76 19.74
CA PRO A 197 1.17 9.38 19.26
C PRO A 197 1.44 9.20 17.77
N PHE A 198 2.01 8.05 17.43
CA PHE A 198 2.26 7.58 16.08
C PHE A 198 1.42 6.33 15.77
N LEU A 199 0.49 6.47 14.82
CA LEU A 199 -0.26 5.38 14.21
C LEU A 199 0.37 5.01 12.86
N LEU A 200 0.59 3.72 12.64
CA LEU A 200 1.03 3.18 11.36
C LEU A 200 -0.07 2.32 10.75
N THR A 201 -0.49 2.62 9.51
CA THR A 201 -1.31 1.71 8.70
C THR A 201 -0.49 1.26 7.51
N GLU A 202 -0.29 -0.04 7.32
CA GLU A 202 0.35 -0.57 6.11
C GLU A 202 -0.64 -1.33 5.22
N HIS A 203 -0.80 -0.82 4.00
CA HIS A 203 -1.59 -1.48 2.95
C HIS A 203 -0.82 -2.58 2.22
N GLY A 204 0.51 -2.53 2.30
CA GLY A 204 1.46 -3.48 1.76
C GLY A 204 2.77 -3.35 2.53
N LEU A 205 3.58 -4.42 2.54
CA LEU A 205 4.84 -4.42 3.27
C LEU A 205 5.89 -3.63 2.49
N TYR A 206 6.13 -2.38 2.90
CA TYR A 206 6.97 -1.43 2.18
C TYR A 206 8.35 -2.02 1.81
N HIS A 207 9.03 -2.63 2.78
CA HIS A 207 10.36 -3.22 2.56
C HIS A 207 10.37 -4.34 1.52
N LYS A 208 9.32 -5.18 1.46
CA LYS A 208 9.21 -6.24 0.46
C LYS A 208 8.99 -5.64 -0.91
N GLU A 209 8.10 -4.66 -1.04
CA GLU A 209 7.82 -3.99 -2.30
C GLU A 209 9.09 -3.37 -2.88
N ARG A 210 9.81 -2.59 -2.07
CA ARG A 210 11.09 -1.99 -2.47
C ARG A 210 12.16 -3.02 -2.80
N GLU A 211 12.29 -4.09 -2.00
CA GLU A 211 13.25 -5.16 -2.28
C GLU A 211 12.99 -5.81 -3.66
N MET A 212 11.72 -6.02 -4.01
CA MET A 212 11.34 -6.62 -5.28
C MET A 212 11.60 -5.68 -6.46
N GLU A 213 11.35 -4.38 -6.31
CA GLU A 213 11.71 -3.36 -7.31
C GLU A 213 13.23 -3.33 -7.55
N LEU A 214 14.01 -3.28 -6.47
CA LEU A 214 15.49 -3.24 -6.53
C LEU A 214 16.09 -4.51 -7.15
N ARG A 215 15.48 -5.68 -6.93
CA ARG A 215 15.92 -6.95 -7.54
C ARG A 215 15.65 -6.99 -9.05
N LYS A 216 14.62 -6.30 -9.54
CA LYS A 216 14.29 -6.18 -10.97
C LYS A 216 15.12 -5.11 -11.69
N ALA A 217 15.63 -4.11 -10.97
CA ALA A 217 16.47 -3.07 -11.53
C ALA A 217 17.82 -3.62 -12.02
N GLN A 218 17.98 -3.72 -13.35
CA GLN A 218 19.18 -4.24 -13.99
C GLN A 218 20.39 -3.28 -13.93
N PHE A 219 20.14 -1.97 -13.79
CA PHE A 219 21.18 -0.95 -13.75
C PHE A 219 21.89 -0.84 -12.38
N LEU A 220 21.31 -1.43 -11.32
CA LEU A 220 21.91 -1.39 -9.98
C LEU A 220 22.94 -2.49 -9.81
N ARG A 221 24.14 -2.10 -9.36
CA ARG A 221 25.20 -3.03 -8.96
C ARG A 221 24.84 -3.72 -7.65
N GLY A 222 25.41 -4.89 -7.39
CA GLY A 222 25.10 -5.72 -6.21
C GLY A 222 25.20 -4.96 -4.89
N TYR A 223 26.31 -4.24 -4.65
CA TYR A 223 26.49 -3.49 -3.40
C TYR A 223 25.47 -2.35 -3.22
N GLN A 224 25.05 -1.69 -4.32
CA GLN A 224 24.06 -0.61 -4.29
C GLN A 224 22.71 -1.19 -3.88
N ARG A 225 22.34 -2.32 -4.49
CA ARG A 225 21.13 -3.06 -4.16
C ARG A 225 21.10 -3.45 -2.68
N ASP A 226 22.19 -4.04 -2.19
CA ASP A 226 22.30 -4.45 -0.78
C ASP A 226 22.20 -3.28 0.18
N MET A 227 22.81 -2.14 -0.15
CA MET A 227 22.72 -0.90 0.64
C MET A 227 21.27 -0.43 0.76
N TRP A 228 20.55 -0.32 -0.36
CA TRP A 228 19.15 0.10 -0.37
C TRP A 228 18.24 -0.87 0.39
N ILE A 229 18.41 -2.18 0.20
CA ILE A 229 17.65 -3.21 0.93
C ILE A 229 17.87 -3.04 2.45
N LYS A 230 19.12 -2.87 2.89
CA LYS A 230 19.45 -2.68 4.31
C LYS A 230 18.81 -1.41 4.88
N ILE A 231 18.78 -0.32 4.11
CA ILE A 231 18.12 0.94 4.49
C ILE A 231 16.62 0.74 4.63
N TYR A 232 15.92 0.22 3.61
CA TYR A 232 14.47 0.05 3.65
C TYR A 232 14.04 -0.91 4.78
N ASN A 233 14.80 -1.98 5.00
CA ASN A 233 14.58 -2.88 6.13
C ASN A 233 14.79 -2.17 7.48
N GLY A 234 15.83 -1.33 7.59
CA GLY A 234 16.12 -0.55 8.80
C GLY A 234 15.02 0.46 9.14
N LEU A 235 14.57 1.22 8.13
CA LEU A 235 13.46 2.15 8.27
C LEU A 235 12.17 1.44 8.69
N SER A 236 11.90 0.28 8.11
CA SER A 236 10.70 -0.51 8.46
C SER A 236 10.72 -0.98 9.91
N ARG A 237 11.83 -1.61 10.35
CA ARG A 237 11.97 -2.04 11.75
C ARG A 237 11.83 -0.89 12.74
N MET A 238 12.46 0.24 12.43
CA MET A 238 12.39 1.43 13.28
C MET A 238 10.96 1.96 13.38
N ALA A 239 10.23 2.07 12.26
CA ALA A 239 8.83 2.48 12.27
C ALA A 239 7.96 1.54 13.11
N TYR A 240 8.10 0.22 12.94
CA TYR A 240 7.33 -0.76 13.74
C TYR A 240 7.62 -0.68 15.24
N HIS A 241 8.90 -0.57 15.63
CA HIS A 241 9.27 -0.42 17.04
C HIS A 241 8.70 0.86 17.68
N GLN A 242 8.67 1.95 16.90
CA GLN A 242 8.29 3.27 17.39
C GLN A 242 6.79 3.54 17.30
N ALA A 243 6.03 2.80 16.49
CA ALA A 243 4.58 2.90 16.42
C ALA A 243 3.94 2.64 17.80
N ASP A 244 2.94 3.45 18.14
CA ASP A 244 2.11 3.25 19.33
C ASP A 244 0.99 2.25 19.05
N ILE A 245 0.50 2.25 17.80
CA ILE A 245 -0.36 1.22 17.23
C ILE A 245 0.10 1.02 15.78
N SER A 246 0.13 -0.23 15.32
CA SER A 246 0.33 -0.56 13.91
C SER A 246 -0.82 -1.42 13.40
N THR A 247 -1.25 -1.18 12.16
CA THR A 247 -2.33 -1.91 11.53
C THR A 247 -1.85 -2.61 10.26
N SER A 248 -2.45 -3.76 9.98
CA SER A 248 -2.29 -4.50 8.73
C SER A 248 -3.65 -4.92 8.20
N LEU A 249 -3.72 -5.15 6.90
CA LEU A 249 -4.97 -5.57 6.26
C LEU A 249 -5.40 -7.01 6.59
N PHE A 250 -4.46 -7.86 7.05
CA PHE A 250 -4.68 -9.29 7.29
C PHE A 250 -3.55 -9.90 8.14
N GLU A 251 -3.79 -11.11 8.66
CA GLU A 251 -2.98 -11.73 9.71
C GLU A 251 -1.59 -12.15 9.21
N TYR A 252 -1.47 -12.63 7.97
CA TYR A 252 -0.14 -12.93 7.40
C TYR A 252 0.79 -11.71 7.39
N ASN A 253 0.29 -10.53 7.01
CA ASN A 253 1.09 -9.31 7.06
C ASN A 253 1.39 -8.91 8.51
N ARG A 254 0.42 -9.02 9.43
CA ARG A 254 0.65 -8.76 10.87
C ARG A 254 1.83 -9.60 11.39
N ARG A 255 1.89 -10.89 11.07
CA ARG A 255 3.00 -11.77 11.50
C ARG A 255 4.36 -11.28 10.99
N ILE A 256 4.44 -10.85 9.72
CA ILE A 256 5.68 -10.30 9.18
C ILE A 256 6.06 -8.97 9.87
N GLN A 257 5.08 -8.13 10.23
CA GLN A 257 5.32 -6.91 11.00
C GLN A 257 5.89 -7.24 12.39
N LEU A 258 5.34 -8.25 13.07
CA LEU A 258 5.85 -8.73 14.36
C LEU A 258 7.28 -9.26 14.25
N ASP A 259 7.58 -10.07 13.23
CA ASP A 259 8.94 -10.55 12.92
C ASP A 259 9.93 -9.40 12.63
N PHE A 260 9.41 -8.24 12.22
CA PHE A 260 10.17 -7.00 11.99
C PHE A 260 10.16 -6.03 13.17
N GLY A 261 9.64 -6.41 14.33
CA GLY A 261 9.74 -5.63 15.57
C GLY A 261 8.49 -4.82 15.93
N ALA A 262 7.35 -5.07 15.27
CA ALA A 262 6.07 -4.53 15.74
C ALA A 262 5.67 -5.17 17.07
N LYS A 263 4.99 -4.41 17.94
CA LYS A 263 4.61 -4.87 19.28
C LYS A 263 3.31 -5.66 19.20
N GLU A 264 3.28 -6.87 19.73
CA GLU A 264 2.13 -7.77 19.60
C GLU A 264 0.84 -7.18 20.18
N GLU A 265 0.94 -6.48 21.30
CA GLU A 265 -0.18 -5.91 22.06
C GLU A 265 -0.82 -4.70 21.38
N THR A 266 -0.13 -4.12 20.41
CA THR A 266 -0.55 -2.89 19.70
C THR A 266 -0.53 -3.04 18.18
N SER A 267 -0.31 -4.26 17.69
CA SER A 267 -0.44 -4.61 16.27
C SER A 267 -1.81 -5.23 16.06
N VAL A 268 -2.64 -4.65 15.20
CA VAL A 268 -4.02 -5.06 14.97
C VAL A 268 -4.32 -5.28 13.49
N VAL A 269 -5.21 -6.22 13.18
CA VAL A 269 -5.68 -6.44 11.81
C VAL A 269 -6.92 -5.58 11.58
N ILE A 270 -6.87 -4.72 10.57
CA ILE A 270 -7.98 -3.89 10.12
C ILE A 270 -8.03 -3.98 8.59
N PRO A 271 -8.98 -4.75 8.01
CA PRO A 271 -9.08 -4.86 6.58
C PRO A 271 -9.59 -3.58 5.93
N ASN A 272 -9.34 -3.42 4.64
CA ASN A 272 -10.02 -2.39 3.86
C ASN A 272 -11.51 -2.72 3.71
N GLY A 273 -12.37 -1.70 3.70
CA GLY A 273 -13.80 -1.84 3.51
C GLY A 273 -14.28 -1.46 2.11
N ILE A 274 -15.51 -1.83 1.79
CA ILE A 274 -16.25 -1.41 0.60
C ILE A 274 -17.55 -0.70 0.99
N ASP A 275 -18.17 -0.03 0.03
CA ASP A 275 -19.52 0.52 0.16
C ASP A 275 -20.57 -0.60 0.05
N VAL A 276 -20.82 -1.29 1.15
CA VAL A 276 -21.68 -2.49 1.16
C VAL A 276 -23.07 -2.16 0.68
N GLU A 277 -23.63 -1.02 1.08
CA GLU A 277 -24.96 -0.56 0.67
C GLU A 277 -25.04 -0.37 -0.86
N ARG A 278 -24.04 0.27 -1.46
CA ARG A 278 -23.95 0.43 -2.92
C ARG A 278 -23.97 -0.91 -3.65
N TYR A 279 -23.14 -1.87 -3.26
CA TYR A 279 -23.04 -3.15 -3.97
C TYR A 279 -24.20 -4.10 -3.65
N SER A 280 -24.72 -4.08 -2.43
CA SER A 280 -25.86 -4.92 -2.03
C SER A 280 -27.20 -4.46 -2.61
N SER A 281 -27.28 -3.20 -3.08
CA SER A 281 -28.44 -2.65 -3.78
C SER A 281 -28.60 -3.15 -5.22
N VAL A 282 -27.62 -3.88 -5.76
CA VAL A 282 -27.68 -4.43 -7.12
C VAL A 282 -28.85 -5.40 -7.25
N ILE A 283 -29.79 -5.06 -8.14
CA ILE A 283 -30.89 -5.95 -8.51
C ILE A 283 -30.35 -6.96 -9.52
N ARG A 284 -30.40 -8.24 -9.17
CA ARG A 284 -29.97 -9.33 -10.05
C ARG A 284 -30.98 -9.52 -11.18
N ALA A 285 -30.50 -9.35 -12.41
CA ALA A 285 -31.24 -9.54 -13.66
C ALA A 285 -30.44 -10.50 -14.57
N PRO A 286 -30.51 -11.82 -14.33
CA PRO A 286 -29.82 -12.81 -15.14
C PRO A 286 -30.15 -12.65 -16.64
N ARG A 287 -29.16 -12.93 -17.49
CA ARG A 287 -29.27 -12.84 -18.95
C ARG A 287 -29.13 -14.24 -19.55
N GLU A 288 -29.53 -14.36 -20.82
CA GLU A 288 -29.35 -15.61 -21.56
C GLU A 288 -27.87 -15.90 -21.84
N GLY A 289 -27.45 -17.10 -21.46
CA GLY A 289 -26.08 -17.59 -21.51
C GLY A 289 -25.45 -17.70 -20.14
N PHE A 290 -24.13 -17.93 -20.10
CA PHE A 290 -23.36 -18.00 -18.86
C PHE A 290 -22.29 -16.92 -18.84
N HIS A 291 -22.44 -15.94 -17.96
CA HIS A 291 -21.69 -14.69 -17.99
C HIS A 291 -20.56 -14.67 -16.96
N ILE A 292 -19.32 -14.58 -17.43
CA ILE A 292 -18.12 -14.58 -16.59
C ILE A 292 -17.39 -13.26 -16.76
N GLY A 293 -17.08 -12.57 -15.66
CA GLY A 293 -16.47 -11.24 -15.69
C GLY A 293 -15.18 -11.17 -14.89
N LEU A 294 -14.20 -10.44 -15.40
CA LEU A 294 -13.02 -10.00 -14.65
C LEU A 294 -13.09 -8.48 -14.52
N VAL A 295 -12.97 -7.97 -13.30
CA VAL A 295 -12.97 -6.52 -13.03
C VAL A 295 -11.54 -6.06 -12.76
N GLY A 296 -11.00 -5.22 -13.63
CA GLY A 296 -9.64 -4.72 -13.50
C GLY A 296 -9.06 -4.15 -14.77
N ARG A 297 -7.96 -3.42 -14.61
CA ARG A 297 -7.20 -2.81 -15.70
C ARG A 297 -6.50 -3.87 -16.55
N VAL A 298 -6.39 -3.65 -17.85
CA VAL A 298 -5.70 -4.58 -18.75
C VAL A 298 -4.19 -4.37 -18.69
N VAL A 299 -3.57 -4.96 -17.68
CA VAL A 299 -2.12 -4.87 -17.41
C VAL A 299 -1.55 -6.22 -16.99
N PRO A 300 -0.23 -6.47 -17.17
CA PRO A 300 0.40 -7.76 -16.88
C PRO A 300 0.15 -8.30 -15.46
N ILE A 301 0.05 -7.43 -14.45
CA ILE A 301 -0.14 -7.85 -13.05
C ILE A 301 -1.51 -8.48 -12.79
N LYS A 302 -2.52 -8.15 -13.61
CA LYS A 302 -3.88 -8.72 -13.55
C LYS A 302 -4.02 -10.02 -14.35
N ASP A 303 -2.99 -10.38 -15.12
CA ASP A 303 -2.89 -11.63 -15.89
C ASP A 303 -4.11 -11.96 -16.77
N ILE A 304 -4.49 -10.99 -17.59
CA ILE A 304 -5.62 -11.11 -18.52
C ILE A 304 -5.42 -12.25 -19.52
N LYS A 305 -4.17 -12.59 -19.86
CA LYS A 305 -3.84 -13.74 -20.71
C LYS A 305 -4.33 -15.06 -20.09
N THR A 306 -4.19 -15.27 -18.78
CA THR A 306 -4.75 -16.45 -18.10
C THR A 306 -6.28 -16.46 -18.15
N PHE A 307 -6.94 -15.31 -18.02
CA PHE A 307 -8.39 -15.21 -18.21
C PHE A 307 -8.82 -15.64 -19.63
N ILE A 308 -8.10 -15.20 -20.67
CA ILE A 308 -8.38 -15.58 -22.06
C ILE A 308 -8.17 -17.09 -22.29
N THR A 309 -7.09 -17.67 -21.76
CA THR A 309 -6.85 -19.13 -21.83
C THR A 309 -7.96 -19.91 -21.14
N MET A 310 -8.35 -19.50 -19.94
CA MET A 310 -9.45 -20.12 -19.20
C MET A 310 -10.76 -20.02 -19.99
N SER A 311 -11.02 -18.85 -20.59
CA SER A 311 -12.21 -18.61 -21.42
C SER A 311 -12.31 -19.56 -22.59
N ARG A 312 -11.18 -19.87 -23.26
CA ARG A 312 -11.13 -20.87 -24.32
C ARG A 312 -11.56 -22.26 -23.82
N ILE A 313 -11.00 -22.71 -22.70
CA ILE A 313 -11.31 -24.02 -22.09
C ILE A 313 -12.78 -24.11 -21.70
N VAL A 314 -13.33 -23.05 -21.10
CA VAL A 314 -14.74 -22.97 -20.71
C VAL A 314 -15.64 -22.97 -21.94
N HIS A 315 -15.35 -22.15 -22.95
CA HIS A 315 -16.15 -22.08 -24.19
C HIS A 315 -16.16 -23.39 -24.99
N ASP A 316 -15.15 -24.24 -24.83
CA ASP A 316 -15.18 -25.58 -25.42
C ASP A 316 -16.26 -26.49 -24.83
N HIS A 317 -16.63 -26.27 -23.56
CA HIS A 317 -17.61 -27.08 -22.84
C HIS A 317 -18.96 -26.38 -22.64
N ILE A 318 -18.96 -25.05 -22.58
CA ILE A 318 -20.11 -24.19 -22.30
C ILE A 318 -20.23 -23.20 -23.45
N LYS A 319 -20.94 -23.59 -24.51
CA LYS A 319 -20.99 -22.85 -25.78
C LYS A 319 -21.73 -21.51 -25.68
N ASP A 320 -22.62 -21.38 -24.70
CA ASP A 320 -23.37 -20.18 -24.37
C ASP A 320 -22.60 -19.23 -23.41
N ALA A 321 -21.34 -19.55 -23.08
CA ALA A 321 -20.54 -18.70 -22.20
C ALA A 321 -20.10 -17.40 -22.88
N LYS A 322 -20.22 -16.29 -22.15
CA LYS A 322 -19.78 -14.93 -22.53
C LYS A 322 -18.82 -14.38 -21.49
N PHE A 323 -17.77 -13.71 -21.93
CA PHE A 323 -16.64 -13.29 -21.11
C PHE A 323 -16.44 -11.78 -21.20
N TYR A 324 -16.28 -11.13 -20.05
CA TYR A 324 -16.17 -9.67 -19.96
C TYR A 324 -14.91 -9.27 -19.21
N CYS A 325 -14.02 -8.54 -19.88
CA CYS A 325 -12.90 -7.87 -19.24
C CYS A 325 -13.28 -6.41 -18.97
N ILE A 326 -13.65 -6.13 -17.72
CA ILE A 326 -14.31 -4.90 -17.27
C ILE A 326 -13.28 -3.96 -16.65
N GLY A 327 -12.82 -2.97 -17.42
CA GLY A 327 -11.86 -1.99 -16.96
C GLY A 327 -11.09 -1.28 -18.07
N PRO A 328 -10.27 -0.28 -17.72
CA PRO A 328 -9.51 0.50 -18.70
C PRO A 328 -8.46 -0.36 -19.42
N THR A 329 -8.22 -0.01 -20.68
CA THR A 329 -7.34 -0.74 -21.62
C THR A 329 -6.16 0.10 -22.11
N ASP A 330 -6.04 1.34 -21.64
CA ASP A 330 -5.15 2.38 -22.11
C ASP A 330 -3.84 2.51 -21.31
N GLU A 331 -3.69 1.77 -20.21
CA GLU A 331 -2.47 1.84 -19.38
C GLU A 331 -1.25 1.10 -19.96
N ASP A 332 -1.47 0.03 -20.73
CA ASP A 332 -0.42 -0.77 -21.37
C ASP A 332 -0.91 -1.25 -22.75
N GLU A 333 -0.79 -0.38 -23.75
CA GLU A 333 -1.28 -0.61 -25.12
C GLU A 333 -0.67 -1.87 -25.75
N ALA A 334 0.62 -2.13 -25.51
CA ALA A 334 1.31 -3.31 -26.04
C ALA A 334 0.74 -4.61 -25.44
N TYR A 335 0.51 -4.65 -24.13
CA TYR A 335 -0.12 -5.80 -23.48
C TYR A 335 -1.58 -5.98 -23.90
N TYR A 336 -2.32 -4.89 -24.10
CA TYR A 336 -3.70 -4.94 -24.59
C TYR A 336 -3.79 -5.51 -26.01
N GLU A 337 -2.93 -5.06 -26.93
CA GLU A 337 -2.89 -5.59 -28.30
C GLU A 337 -2.49 -7.06 -28.35
N ASP A 338 -1.57 -7.48 -27.48
CA ASP A 338 -1.26 -8.89 -27.25
C ASP A 338 -2.50 -9.71 -26.85
N CYS A 339 -3.29 -9.20 -25.91
CA CYS A 339 -4.52 -9.84 -25.44
C CYS A 339 -5.57 -9.93 -26.56
N LYS A 340 -5.74 -8.88 -27.37
CA LYS A 340 -6.65 -8.90 -28.54
C LYS A 340 -6.24 -9.94 -29.57
N ARG A 341 -4.93 -10.03 -29.89
CA ARG A 341 -4.39 -11.07 -30.78
C ARG A 341 -4.69 -12.47 -30.24
N MET A 342 -4.54 -12.67 -28.93
CA MET A 342 -4.82 -13.94 -28.27
C MET A 342 -6.30 -14.33 -28.37
N VAL A 343 -7.24 -13.41 -28.08
CA VAL A 343 -8.69 -13.62 -28.25
C VAL A 343 -9.02 -14.04 -29.67
N LYS A 344 -8.45 -13.35 -30.67
CA LYS A 344 -8.62 -13.69 -32.09
C LYS A 344 -8.08 -15.09 -32.40
N SER A 345 -6.87 -15.40 -31.95
CA SER A 345 -6.23 -16.72 -32.20
C SER A 345 -6.99 -17.88 -31.56
N PHE A 346 -7.71 -17.62 -30.47
CA PHE A 346 -8.54 -18.60 -29.76
C PHE A 346 -9.98 -18.66 -30.28
N ASN A 347 -10.30 -17.92 -31.36
CA ASN A 347 -11.64 -17.82 -31.95
C ASN A 347 -12.71 -17.41 -30.92
N LEU A 348 -12.37 -16.47 -30.02
CA LEU A 348 -13.26 -15.98 -28.97
C LEU A 348 -13.88 -14.61 -29.27
N THR A 349 -13.64 -14.04 -30.46
CA THR A 349 -14.04 -12.66 -30.82
C THR A 349 -15.52 -12.38 -30.60
N GLU A 350 -16.40 -13.36 -30.84
CA GLU A 350 -17.86 -13.20 -30.71
C GLU A 350 -18.37 -13.32 -29.26
N VAL A 351 -17.53 -13.82 -28.34
CA VAL A 351 -17.94 -14.16 -26.95
C VAL A 351 -17.08 -13.51 -25.88
N PHE A 352 -15.97 -12.87 -26.24
CA PHE A 352 -15.07 -12.19 -25.31
C PHE A 352 -15.03 -10.69 -25.60
N GLU A 353 -15.42 -9.89 -24.61
CA GLU A 353 -15.52 -8.44 -24.72
C GLU A 353 -14.52 -7.75 -23.81
N PHE A 354 -13.72 -6.84 -24.36
CA PHE A 354 -13.02 -5.82 -23.59
C PHE A 354 -13.92 -4.59 -23.50
N THR A 355 -14.51 -4.34 -22.35
CA THR A 355 -15.61 -3.37 -22.23
C THR A 355 -15.13 -1.92 -22.11
N GLY A 356 -13.83 -1.72 -21.87
CA GLY A 356 -13.29 -0.45 -21.41
C GLY A 356 -13.78 -0.07 -20.01
N ARG A 357 -13.64 1.20 -19.65
CA ARG A 357 -14.11 1.73 -18.37
C ARG A 357 -15.64 1.71 -18.32
N GLN A 358 -16.21 0.96 -17.38
CA GLN A 358 -17.66 0.82 -17.20
C GLN A 358 -18.07 0.93 -15.74
N ASN A 359 -19.37 1.11 -15.50
CA ASN A 359 -19.94 0.93 -14.17
C ASN A 359 -20.06 -0.57 -13.86
N VAL A 360 -19.26 -1.04 -12.91
CA VAL A 360 -19.21 -2.46 -12.54
C VAL A 360 -20.56 -3.01 -12.03
N LEU A 361 -21.40 -2.16 -11.44
CA LEU A 361 -22.71 -2.57 -10.93
C LEU A 361 -23.62 -3.11 -12.05
N ASP A 362 -23.52 -2.55 -13.24
CA ASP A 362 -24.32 -2.96 -14.40
C ASP A 362 -23.98 -4.39 -14.80
N TYR A 363 -22.70 -4.78 -14.66
CA TYR A 363 -22.24 -6.15 -14.91
C TYR A 363 -22.57 -7.08 -13.76
N TYR A 364 -22.39 -6.64 -12.51
CA TYR A 364 -22.81 -7.41 -11.34
C TYR A 364 -24.33 -7.66 -11.29
N SER A 365 -25.15 -6.99 -12.09
CA SER A 365 -26.57 -7.34 -12.21
C SER A 365 -26.80 -8.71 -12.87
N PHE A 366 -25.92 -9.13 -13.79
CA PHE A 366 -26.15 -10.33 -14.60
C PHE A 366 -24.99 -11.34 -14.62
N LEU A 367 -23.79 -10.98 -14.15
CA LEU A 367 -22.65 -11.91 -14.10
C LEU A 367 -22.97 -13.13 -13.24
N ASP A 368 -22.72 -14.32 -13.76
CA ASP A 368 -22.85 -15.59 -13.01
C ASP A 368 -21.61 -15.89 -12.18
N VAL A 369 -20.43 -15.47 -12.65
CA VAL A 369 -19.15 -15.66 -11.94
C VAL A 369 -18.27 -14.43 -12.13
N MET A 370 -17.68 -13.96 -11.02
CA MET A 370 -16.57 -13.02 -11.08
C MET A 370 -15.23 -13.76 -10.95
N LEU A 371 -14.26 -13.39 -11.78
CA LEU A 371 -12.94 -14.00 -11.84
C LEU A 371 -11.85 -13.01 -11.44
N LEU A 372 -10.92 -13.45 -10.60
CA LEU A 372 -9.65 -12.78 -10.34
C LEU A 372 -8.48 -13.66 -10.79
N THR A 373 -7.69 -13.18 -11.75
CA THR A 373 -6.50 -13.88 -12.26
C THR A 373 -5.17 -13.26 -11.84
N SER A 374 -5.18 -12.21 -11.01
CA SER A 374 -3.99 -11.45 -10.66
C SER A 374 -2.80 -12.31 -10.20
N VAL A 375 -1.59 -11.87 -10.55
CA VAL A 375 -0.34 -12.48 -10.07
C VAL A 375 0.04 -11.98 -8.68
N ARG A 376 -0.41 -10.78 -8.32
CA ARG A 376 -0.18 -10.17 -7.02
C ARG A 376 -1.33 -9.24 -6.65
N GLU A 377 -1.75 -9.32 -5.40
CA GLU A 377 -2.69 -8.41 -4.75
C GLU A 377 -2.26 -8.27 -3.27
N ALA A 378 -2.72 -7.20 -2.61
CA ALA A 378 -2.74 -7.13 -1.16
C ALA A 378 -4.10 -7.60 -0.64
N GLN A 379 -5.14 -6.81 -0.89
CA GLN A 379 -6.54 -7.16 -0.64
C GLN A 379 -7.42 -6.77 -1.85
N PRO A 380 -7.84 -7.72 -2.70
CA PRO A 380 -8.64 -7.42 -3.89
C PRO A 380 -10.08 -7.10 -3.51
N LEU A 381 -10.42 -5.80 -3.42
CA LEU A 381 -11.75 -5.34 -3.05
C LEU A 381 -12.86 -5.88 -3.97
N VAL A 382 -12.57 -6.09 -5.25
CA VAL A 382 -13.53 -6.65 -6.23
C VAL A 382 -14.18 -7.96 -5.76
N ILE A 383 -13.47 -8.77 -4.97
CA ILE A 383 -14.02 -9.98 -4.36
C ILE A 383 -15.16 -9.66 -3.39
N LEU A 384 -14.95 -8.67 -2.53
CA LEU A 384 -15.94 -8.20 -1.56
C LEU A 384 -17.13 -7.59 -2.29
N GLU A 385 -16.86 -6.77 -3.33
CA GLU A 385 -17.87 -6.10 -4.15
C GLU A 385 -18.78 -7.12 -4.86
N ALA A 386 -18.19 -8.16 -5.45
CA ALA A 386 -18.92 -9.24 -6.10
C ALA A 386 -19.82 -9.99 -5.12
N TYR A 387 -19.32 -10.39 -3.95
CA TYR A 387 -20.14 -11.08 -2.95
C TYR A 387 -21.24 -10.19 -2.36
N ALA A 388 -20.97 -8.89 -2.13
CA ALA A 388 -22.01 -7.95 -1.72
C ALA A 388 -23.14 -7.87 -2.76
N ALA A 389 -22.79 -7.88 -4.05
CA ALA A 389 -23.73 -7.91 -5.17
C ALA A 389 -24.36 -9.30 -5.44
N GLY A 390 -23.98 -10.34 -4.68
CA GLY A 390 -24.52 -11.69 -4.83
C GLY A 390 -23.91 -12.50 -5.98
N VAL A 391 -22.69 -12.18 -6.40
CA VAL A 391 -21.94 -12.87 -7.46
C VAL A 391 -20.87 -13.78 -6.81
N PRO A 392 -20.87 -15.09 -7.10
CA PRO A 392 -19.82 -15.98 -6.61
C PRO A 392 -18.50 -15.72 -7.35
N VAL A 393 -17.39 -16.08 -6.72
CA VAL A 393 -16.06 -15.67 -7.16
C VAL A 393 -15.09 -16.84 -7.28
N VAL A 394 -14.33 -16.88 -8.37
CA VAL A 394 -13.17 -17.75 -8.57
C VAL A 394 -11.92 -16.89 -8.61
N SER A 395 -10.87 -17.29 -7.89
CA SER A 395 -9.69 -16.44 -7.72
C SER A 395 -8.36 -17.21 -7.78
N THR A 396 -7.28 -16.52 -8.15
CA THR A 396 -5.93 -16.98 -7.84
C THR A 396 -5.62 -16.86 -6.34
N LYS A 397 -4.71 -17.72 -5.85
CA LYS A 397 -4.22 -17.75 -4.47
C LYS A 397 -3.13 -16.69 -4.26
N VAL A 398 -3.53 -15.41 -4.21
CA VAL A 398 -2.62 -14.25 -4.06
C VAL A 398 -3.09 -13.32 -2.93
N GLY A 399 -2.16 -12.55 -2.37
CA GLY A 399 -2.46 -11.60 -1.30
C GLY A 399 -3.16 -12.28 -0.11
N ASN A 400 -4.20 -11.65 0.41
CA ASN A 400 -5.01 -12.18 1.49
C ASN A 400 -6.23 -12.98 1.04
N VAL A 401 -6.39 -13.30 -0.26
CA VAL A 401 -7.54 -14.06 -0.76
C VAL A 401 -7.85 -15.32 0.08
N PRO A 402 -6.85 -16.13 0.50
CA PRO A 402 -7.12 -17.32 1.32
C PRO A 402 -7.61 -17.03 2.74
N GLU A 403 -7.35 -15.82 3.25
CA GLU A 403 -7.78 -15.35 4.57
C GLU A 403 -9.09 -14.55 4.50
N MET A 404 -9.55 -14.20 3.30
CA MET A 404 -10.83 -13.50 3.11
C MET A 404 -12.00 -14.48 3.27
N LEU A 405 -13.10 -14.03 3.88
CA LEU A 405 -14.45 -14.62 3.77
C LEU A 405 -14.59 -16.16 4.00
N ASP A 406 -13.81 -16.81 4.86
CA ASP A 406 -13.68 -18.30 4.93
C ASP A 406 -13.64 -18.95 3.53
N TYR A 407 -12.79 -18.43 2.65
CA TYR A 407 -12.74 -18.85 1.26
C TYR A 407 -12.46 -20.34 1.12
N ASP A 408 -13.25 -21.00 0.27
CA ASP A 408 -13.08 -22.40 -0.04
C ASP A 408 -11.94 -22.58 -1.06
N ASP A 409 -10.92 -23.35 -0.69
CA ASP A 409 -9.77 -23.69 -1.53
C ASP A 409 -10.21 -24.32 -2.88
N ARG A 410 -11.42 -24.88 -2.98
CA ARG A 410 -12.00 -25.39 -4.24
C ARG A 410 -12.15 -24.30 -5.30
N PHE A 411 -12.37 -23.04 -4.93
CA PHE A 411 -12.50 -21.91 -5.86
C PHE A 411 -11.19 -21.16 -6.07
N LEU A 412 -10.09 -21.66 -5.51
CA LEU A 412 -8.76 -21.11 -5.68
C LEU A 412 -7.97 -21.87 -6.73
N ALA A 413 -7.08 -21.14 -7.39
CA ALA A 413 -6.10 -21.68 -8.32
C ALA A 413 -4.72 -21.06 -8.07
N SER A 414 -3.65 -21.76 -8.45
CA SER A 414 -2.32 -21.15 -8.50
C SER A 414 -2.29 -20.04 -9.57
N SER A 415 -1.37 -19.08 -9.44
CA SER A 415 -1.19 -18.07 -10.49
C SER A 415 -0.85 -18.75 -11.82
N LYS A 416 -1.47 -18.29 -12.92
CA LYS A 416 -1.35 -18.82 -14.28
C LYS A 416 -1.96 -20.22 -14.51
N ASP A 417 -2.70 -20.77 -13.56
CA ASP A 417 -3.36 -22.07 -13.70
C ASP A 417 -4.77 -21.92 -14.32
N ALA A 418 -4.80 -21.73 -15.64
CA ALA A 418 -6.04 -21.54 -16.40
C ALA A 418 -6.96 -22.77 -16.37
N GLU A 419 -6.40 -23.98 -16.27
CA GLU A 419 -7.16 -25.23 -16.24
C GLU A 419 -7.93 -25.38 -14.93
N LYS A 420 -7.27 -25.12 -13.79
CA LYS A 420 -7.94 -25.13 -12.49
C LYS A 420 -9.01 -24.05 -12.40
N LEU A 421 -8.73 -22.84 -12.89
CA LEU A 421 -9.75 -21.78 -12.96
C LEU A 421 -10.95 -22.21 -13.81
N ALA A 422 -10.72 -22.83 -14.97
CA ALA A 422 -11.80 -23.32 -15.83
C ALA A 422 -12.60 -24.44 -15.16
N TRP A 423 -11.94 -25.35 -14.43
CA TRP A 423 -12.62 -26.35 -13.62
C TRP A 423 -13.50 -25.71 -12.55
N ASN A 424 -12.99 -24.70 -11.82
CA ASN A 424 -13.73 -23.99 -10.77
C ASN A 424 -14.98 -23.30 -11.35
N VAL A 425 -14.84 -22.62 -12.49
CA VAL A 425 -15.95 -21.95 -13.19
C VAL A 425 -17.03 -22.97 -13.63
N LYS A 426 -16.61 -24.11 -14.22
CA LYS A 426 -17.54 -25.19 -14.59
C LYS A 426 -18.24 -25.79 -13.37
N TYR A 427 -17.54 -25.92 -12.25
CA TYR A 427 -18.12 -26.41 -11.00
C TYR A 427 -19.23 -25.48 -10.50
N ILE A 428 -19.02 -24.17 -10.54
CA ILE A 428 -20.06 -23.18 -10.19
C ILE A 428 -21.31 -23.34 -11.06
N LYS A 429 -21.16 -23.43 -12.39
CA LYS A 429 -22.30 -23.62 -13.31
C LYS A 429 -23.10 -24.89 -12.98
N ASN A 430 -22.42 -25.96 -12.58
CA ASN A 430 -23.05 -27.27 -12.33
C ASN A 430 -23.63 -27.42 -10.92
N ASN A 431 -23.31 -26.51 -9.97
CA ASN A 431 -23.72 -26.63 -8.57
C ASN A 431 -24.43 -25.36 -8.04
N PRO A 432 -25.48 -24.84 -8.71
CA PRO A 432 -26.10 -23.55 -8.36
C PRO A 432 -26.67 -23.51 -6.93
N LYS A 433 -27.26 -24.62 -6.45
CA LYS A 433 -27.81 -24.70 -5.08
C LYS A 433 -26.74 -24.55 -3.99
N GLU A 434 -25.55 -25.10 -4.23
CA GLU A 434 -24.44 -24.94 -3.30
C GLU A 434 -23.97 -23.48 -3.28
N MET A 435 -23.95 -22.84 -4.47
CA MET A 435 -23.52 -21.45 -4.59
C MET A 435 -24.45 -20.48 -3.86
N GLU A 436 -25.76 -20.73 -3.83
CA GLU A 436 -26.69 -19.91 -3.04
C GLU A 436 -26.29 -19.83 -1.56
N GLY A 437 -25.86 -20.95 -0.97
CA GLY A 437 -25.39 -21.00 0.41
C GLY A 437 -24.09 -20.22 0.62
N ILE A 438 -23.12 -20.41 -0.26
CA ILE A 438 -21.81 -19.73 -0.21
C ILE A 438 -21.99 -18.22 -0.38
N ILE A 439 -22.76 -17.80 -1.38
CA ILE A 439 -23.05 -16.38 -1.65
C ILE A 439 -23.72 -15.74 -0.45
N ARG A 440 -24.74 -16.39 0.15
CA ARG A 440 -25.43 -15.87 1.33
C ARG A 440 -24.49 -15.69 2.51
N SER A 441 -23.69 -16.71 2.82
CA SER A 441 -22.72 -16.67 3.92
C SER A 441 -21.68 -15.55 3.72
N ASN A 442 -21.11 -15.47 2.51
CA ASN A 442 -20.08 -14.47 2.22
C ASN A 442 -20.63 -13.06 2.14
N LYS A 443 -21.87 -12.87 1.66
CA LYS A 443 -22.54 -11.56 1.69
C LYS A 443 -22.71 -11.05 3.12
N GLU A 444 -23.12 -11.90 4.06
CA GLU A 444 -23.22 -11.51 5.48
C GLU A 444 -21.85 -11.18 6.07
N LYS A 445 -20.79 -11.96 5.78
CA LYS A 445 -19.43 -11.63 6.23
C LYS A 445 -18.91 -10.33 5.66
N VAL A 446 -19.14 -10.06 4.38
CA VAL A 446 -18.78 -8.79 3.75
C VAL A 446 -19.45 -7.63 4.48
N LYS A 447 -20.74 -7.78 4.79
CA LYS A 447 -21.51 -6.77 5.52
C LYS A 447 -21.00 -6.52 6.94
N THR A 448 -20.60 -7.55 7.67
CA THR A 448 -20.20 -7.43 9.09
C THR A 448 -18.73 -7.10 9.30
N LEU A 449 -17.85 -7.47 8.37
CA LEU A 449 -16.39 -7.35 8.54
C LEU A 449 -15.73 -6.33 7.60
N TYR A 450 -16.40 -5.94 6.52
CA TYR A 450 -15.81 -5.13 5.45
C TYR A 450 -16.66 -3.93 5.03
N ASN A 451 -17.57 -3.44 5.88
CA ASN A 451 -18.25 -2.19 5.63
C ASN A 451 -17.31 -1.01 5.89
N LYS A 452 -17.12 -0.15 4.89
CA LYS A 452 -16.26 1.04 5.03
C LYS A 452 -16.74 2.01 6.12
N ASN A 453 -18.04 2.05 6.42
CA ASN A 453 -18.55 2.92 7.49
C ASN A 453 -18.10 2.43 8.87
N ASP A 454 -18.11 1.12 9.09
CA ASP A 454 -17.60 0.49 10.32
C ASP A 454 -16.07 0.67 10.44
N LEU A 455 -15.37 0.69 9.29
CA LEU A 455 -13.94 0.99 9.24
C LEU A 455 -13.64 2.42 9.72
N TYR A 456 -14.42 3.41 9.29
CA TYR A 456 -14.26 4.79 9.77
C TYR A 456 -14.42 4.87 11.28
N ALA A 457 -15.48 4.26 11.83
CA ALA A 457 -15.71 4.20 13.27
C ALA A 457 -14.55 3.50 14.01
N THR A 458 -14.02 2.42 13.44
CA THR A 458 -12.86 1.69 13.99
C THR A 458 -11.64 2.60 14.11
N TYR A 459 -11.32 3.36 13.05
CA TYR A 459 -10.19 4.29 13.08
C TYR A 459 -10.43 5.50 13.99
N GLN A 460 -11.66 6.03 14.06
CA GLN A 460 -12.02 7.07 15.03
C GLN A 460 -11.76 6.58 16.47
N ASN A 461 -12.18 5.36 16.79
CA ASN A 461 -11.93 4.75 18.10
C ASN A 461 -10.43 4.57 18.38
N LEU A 462 -9.63 4.20 17.37
CA LEU A 462 -8.18 4.13 17.52
C LEU A 462 -7.57 5.50 17.79
N TYR A 463 -8.02 6.54 17.07
CA TYR A 463 -7.56 7.90 17.33
C TYR A 463 -7.89 8.35 18.76
N HIS A 464 -9.11 8.10 19.23
CA HIS A 464 -9.47 8.41 20.62
C HIS A 464 -8.64 7.62 21.64
N LYS A 465 -8.44 6.32 21.43
CA LYS A 465 -7.59 5.47 22.29
C LYS A 465 -6.15 5.96 22.37
N LEU A 466 -5.61 6.51 21.28
CA LEU A 466 -4.27 7.10 21.25
C LEU A 466 -4.18 8.41 22.06
N MET A 467 -5.29 9.14 22.19
CA MET A 467 -5.35 10.39 22.97
C MET A 467 -5.55 10.20 24.47
N GLU A 468 -5.96 9.01 24.90
CA GLU A 468 -6.15 8.66 26.32
C GLU A 468 -4.86 8.22 27.03
N LYS A 469 -3.81 7.94 26.27
CA LYS A 469 -2.47 7.62 26.76
C LYS A 469 -1.61 8.86 26.85
#